data_AF-A0A350P888-F1
#
_entry.id   AF-A0A350P888-F1
#
_cell.length_a   1.000
_cell.length_b   1.000
_cell.length_c   1.000
_cell.angle_alpha   90.00
_cell.angle_beta   90.00
_cell.angle_gamma   90.00
#
_symmetry.space_group_name_H-M   'P 1'
#
loop_
_entity.id
_entity.type
_entity.pdbx_description
1 polymer ?
#
loop_
_entity_poly.entity_id
_entity_poly.type
_entity_poly.pdbx_seq_one_letter_code
_entity_poly.pdbx_strand_id
1 'polypeptide(L)' 'MAKSLVIVESPAKAKTINKYLGKDFIVKSSVGHVRDLPTKALG' A
#
# COMPACT_ATOMS: atom_id res chain seq x y z
N MET A 1 -10.80 15.24 13.00
CA MET A 1 -11.13 13.82 12.74
C MET A 1 -9.84 13.07 12.45
N ALA A 2 -9.72 11.82 12.90
CA ALA A 2 -8.58 10.98 12.53
C ALA A 2 -8.66 10.63 11.04
N LYS A 3 -7.52 10.69 10.34
CA LYS A 3 -7.45 10.33 8.92
C LYS A 3 -7.35 8.82 8.77
N SER A 4 -8.12 8.24 7.86
CA SER A 4 -8.09 6.80 7.60
C SER A 4 -6.89 6.41 6.74
N LEU A 5 -6.15 5.38 7.12
CA LEU A 5 -5.02 4.85 6.34
C LEU A 5 -5.53 3.84 5.30
N VAL A 6 -5.15 4.04 4.04
CA VAL A 6 -5.43 3.13 2.93
C VAL A 6 -4.12 2.65 2.33
N ILE A 7 -3.93 1.33 2.29
CA ILE A 7 -2.73 0.70 1.75
C ILE A 7 -3.07 0.04 0.42
N VAL A 8 -2.23 0.27 -0.60
CA VAL A 8 -2.33 -0.33 -1.93
C VAL A 8 -1.02 -0.98 -2.31
N GLU A 9 -1.01 -1.86 -3.31
CA GLU A 9 0.19 -2.64 -3.66
C GLU A 9 1.25 -1.85 -4.43
N SER A 10 0.85 -0.83 -5.21
CA SER A 10 1.76 -0.12 -6.11
C SER A 10 1.68 1.41 -5.99
N PRO A 11 2.81 2.12 -6.24
CA PRO A 11 2.82 3.59 -6.20
C PRO A 11 1.90 4.23 -7.24
N ALA A 12 1.73 3.58 -8.40
CA ALA A 12 0.84 4.05 -9.45
C ALA A 12 -0.62 4.04 -8.99
N LYS A 13 -1.07 2.96 -8.32
CA LYS A 13 -2.42 2.90 -7.74
C LYS A 13 -2.62 3.94 -6.65
N ALA A 14 -1.62 4.17 -5.81
CA ALA A 14 -1.70 5.20 -4.77
C ALA A 14 -1.96 6.59 -5.36
N LYS A 15 -1.24 6.94 -6.44
CA LYS A 15 -1.45 8.21 -7.18
C LYS A 15 -2.86 8.32 -7.76
N THR A 16 -3.42 7.23 -8.28
CA THR A 16 -4.76 7.21 -8.88
C THR A 16 -5.85 7.31 -7.81
N ILE A 17 -5.79 6.49 -6.76
CA ILE A 17 -6.78 6.48 -5.67
C ILE A 17 -6.79 7.81 -4.90
N ASN A 18 -5.64 8.46 -4.72
CA ASN A 18 -5.56 9.74 -4.03
C ASN A 18 -6.35 10.85 -4.74
N LYS A 19 -6.64 10.72 -6.04
CA LYS A 19 -7.51 11.65 -6.79
C LYS A 19 -8.99 11.52 -6.39
N TYR A 20 -9.40 10.38 -5.84
CA TYR A 20 -10.80 10.08 -5.53
C TYR A 20 -11.14 10.19 -4.04
N LEU A 21 -10.22 9.82 -3.13
CA LEU A 21 -10.51 9.74 -1.69
C LEU A 21 -10.42 11.07 -0.94
N GLY A 22 -9.74 12.09 -1.49
CA GLY A 22 -9.64 13.40 -0.84
C GLY A 22 -8.72 13.43 0.40
N LYS A 23 -8.79 14.50 1.19
CA LYS A 23 -7.80 14.84 2.24
C LYS A 23 -7.97 14.10 3.57
N ASP A 24 -9.09 13.40 3.74
CA ASP A 24 -9.44 12.65 4.95
C ASP A 24 -8.78 11.26 5.00
N PHE A 25 -8.13 10.86 3.90
CA PHE A 25 -7.42 9.60 3.80
C PHE A 25 -5.92 9.82 3.64
N ILE A 26 -5.14 8.91 4.22
CA ILE A 26 -3.70 8.79 3.99
C ILE A 26 -3.50 7.56 3.12
N VAL A 27 -3.04 7.74 1.89
CA VAL A 27 -2.83 6.64 0.95
C VAL A 27 -1.33 6.30 0.88
N LYS A 28 -0.98 5.03 1.10
CA LYS A 28 0.41 4.52 1.02
C LYS A 28 0.49 3.25 0.18
N SER A 29 1.63 3.05 -0.46
CA SER A 29 1.93 1.86 -1.25
C SER A 29 2.77 0.87 -0.44
N SER A 30 2.47 -0.43 -0.51
CA SER A 30 3.32 -1.51 0.04
C SER A 30 4.54 -1.80 -0.83
N VAL A 31 4.51 -1.36 -2.10
CA VAL A 31 5.60 -1.58 -3.09
C VAL A 31 5.83 -3.08 -3.34
N GLY A 32 4.73 -3.84 -3.38
CA GLY A 32 4.74 -5.30 -3.51
C GLY A 32 4.60 -6.04 -2.18
N HIS A 33 5.13 -7.27 -2.12
CA HIS A 33 5.07 -8.12 -0.93
C HIS A 33 5.93 -7.56 0.20
N VAL A 34 5.33 -7.40 1.38
CA VAL A 34 6.03 -6.90 2.59
C VAL A 34 6.75 -8.05 3.31
N ARG A 35 6.28 -9.28 3.13
CA ARG A 35 6.87 -10.49 3.70
C ARG A 35 6.65 -11.63 2.73
N ASP A 36 7.68 -12.43 2.55
CA ASP A 36 7.64 -13.68 1.80
C ASP A 36 8.35 -14.77 2.61
N LEU A 37 8.10 -16.02 2.25
CA LEU A 37 8.87 -17.15 2.76
C LEU A 37 10.29 -17.11 2.18
N PRO A 38 11.27 -17.77 2.84
CA PRO A 38 12.62 -17.87 2.30
C PRO A 38 12.60 -18.49 0.90
N THR A 39 13.12 -17.78 -0.10
CA THR A 39 13.06 -18.20 -1.52
C THR A 39 13.93 -19.43 -1.82
N LYS A 40 14.96 -19.70 -0.99
CA LYS A 40 15.73 -20.94 -0.95
C LYS A 40 16.25 -21.19 0.46
N ALA A 41 15.49 -21.92 1.27
CA ALA A 41 15.95 -22.80 2.35
C ALA A 41 14.73 -23.44 3.05
N LEU A 42 14.27 -24.57 2.49
CA LEU A 42 13.55 -25.61 3.21
C LEU A 42 14.21 -26.93 2.78
N GLY A 43 15.32 -27.27 3.44
CA GLY A 43 16.09 -28.50 3.18
C GLY A 43 17.24 -28.32 2.21
#